data_AF-A0A132NVE9-F1
#
_entry.id   AF-A0A132NVE9-F1
#
_cell.length_a   1.000
_cell.length_b   1.000
_cell.length_c   1.000
_cell.angle_alpha   90.00
_cell.angle_beta   90.00
_cell.angle_gamma   90.00
#
_symmetry.space_group_name_H-M   'P 1'
#
loop_
_entity.id
_entity.type
_entity.pdbx_description
1 polymer ?
#
loop_
_entity_poly.entity_id
_entity_poly.type
_entity_poly.pdbx_seq_one_letter_code
_entity_poly.pdbx_strand_id
1 'polypeptide(L)'
;MESQYANKMNPQEWELVSGFQQAKEASLAQDLARIRAELAHERALVQQMQLNREQELRDMSARELHAQSALAASQLRVEQLSALVHDMRSELIDLRTEKGEVVKRLDAAREEYLNMQRMNAQSRERIIELEAKQARQKSLHDEEILKIRKAMTGASSIMALIRGHDGATDPGYDAVVDTLLQVYTGNMQYADPEAPLRREDNDLLLGRIASLARDIDTLRRENSSLKEERRILQDRIVRLESLTRKVTEQGLVAPSMKLLMAQLEEKEQAYRRQEDMLLKARETCRAAEDMLDNKEREVRSLKLALKDLTVTLKQVDEIRGTVRALIQEETRAETLHTK
;
A
#
# COMPACT_ATOMS: atom_id res chain seq x y z
N MET A 1 22.88 134.56 -48.16
CA MET A 1 22.70 133.36 -48.98
C MET A 1 21.57 132.56 -48.37
N GLU A 2 20.40 132.72 -48.96
CA GLU A 2 19.24 131.87 -48.73
C GLU A 2 19.53 130.44 -49.24
N SER A 3 19.15 129.44 -48.45
CA SER A 3 18.91 128.07 -48.92
C SER A 3 17.87 127.51 -47.96
N GLN A 4 16.57 127.67 -48.21
CA GLN A 4 15.75 126.95 -49.20
C GLN A 4 15.91 125.42 -49.12
N TYR A 5 15.62 124.82 -47.96
CA TYR A 5 14.94 123.51 -47.88
C TYR A 5 14.08 123.43 -46.62
N ALA A 6 13.23 124.43 -46.39
CA ALA A 6 12.06 124.25 -45.54
C ALA A 6 11.00 123.51 -46.37
N ASN A 7 11.17 122.20 -46.52
CA ASN A 7 10.15 121.33 -47.07
C ASN A 7 9.03 121.25 -46.00
N LYS A 8 8.14 122.24 -46.03
CA LYS A 8 6.97 122.33 -45.16
C LYS A 8 5.98 121.26 -45.62
N MET A 9 6.00 120.10 -44.97
CA MET A 9 4.86 119.18 -44.99
C MET A 9 3.60 119.99 -44.66
N ASN A 10 2.53 119.79 -45.43
CA ASN A 10 1.27 120.49 -45.23
C ASN A 10 0.67 120.06 -43.86
N PRO A 11 0.07 120.95 -43.05
CA PRO A 11 -0.43 120.58 -41.72
C PRO A 11 -1.42 119.40 -41.73
N GLN A 12 -2.22 119.29 -42.80
CA GLN A 12 -3.13 118.16 -43.03
C GLN A 12 -2.39 116.84 -43.33
N GLU A 13 -1.25 116.89 -44.02
CA GLU A 13 -0.40 115.70 -44.26
C GLU A 13 0.29 115.25 -42.97
N TRP A 14 0.67 116.19 -42.10
CA TRP A 14 1.26 115.87 -40.81
C TRP A 14 0.25 115.24 -39.85
N GLU A 15 -1.00 115.74 -39.81
CA GLU A 15 -2.09 115.11 -39.05
C GLU A 15 -2.38 113.68 -39.54
N LEU A 16 -2.44 113.48 -40.86
CA LEU A 16 -2.60 112.15 -41.46
C LEU A 16 -1.45 111.19 -41.10
N VAL A 17 -0.19 111.64 -41.21
CA VAL A 17 0.99 110.84 -40.83
C VAL A 17 0.98 110.51 -39.33
N SER A 18 0.63 111.48 -38.48
CA SER A 18 0.54 111.26 -37.02
C SER A 18 -0.57 110.29 -36.65
N GLY A 19 -1.72 110.36 -37.32
CA GLY A 19 -2.84 109.43 -37.13
C GLY A 19 -2.49 108.02 -37.60
N PHE A 20 -1.79 107.87 -38.72
CA PHE A 20 -1.24 106.59 -39.15
C PHE A 20 -0.20 106.03 -38.18
N GLN A 21 0.67 106.87 -37.60
CA GLN A 21 1.63 106.45 -36.58
C GLN A 21 0.94 106.00 -35.29
N GLN A 22 -0.05 106.75 -34.79
CA GLN A 22 -0.82 106.35 -33.61
C GLN A 22 -1.62 105.06 -33.84
N ALA A 23 -2.23 104.88 -35.01
CA ALA A 23 -2.92 103.64 -35.36
C ALA A 23 -1.96 102.44 -35.44
N LYS A 24 -0.76 102.65 -35.99
CA LYS A 24 0.30 101.63 -36.03
C LYS A 24 0.81 101.27 -34.64
N GLU A 25 1.03 102.26 -33.78
CA GLU A 25 1.43 102.06 -32.38
C GLU A 25 0.36 101.32 -31.58
N ALA A 26 -0.92 101.67 -31.78
CA ALA A 26 -2.04 100.98 -31.14
C ALA A 26 -2.16 99.52 -31.59
N SER A 27 -2.01 99.25 -32.90
CA SER A 27 -1.97 97.88 -33.43
C SER A 27 -0.82 97.07 -32.84
N LEU A 28 0.40 97.63 -32.80
CA LEU A 28 1.56 96.97 -32.21
C LEU A 28 1.41 96.72 -30.71
N ALA A 29 0.79 97.65 -29.97
CA ALA A 29 0.48 97.48 -28.56
C ALA A 29 -0.53 96.36 -28.33
N GLN A 30 -1.52 96.22 -29.22
CA GLN A 30 -2.52 95.15 -29.18
C GLN A 30 -1.88 93.78 -29.48
N ASP A 31 -1.01 93.71 -30.48
CA ASP A 31 -0.22 92.51 -30.79
C ASP A 31 0.71 92.13 -29.64
N LEU A 32 1.38 93.10 -29.00
CA LEU A 32 2.20 92.89 -27.81
C LEU A 32 1.38 92.36 -26.63
N ALA A 33 0.19 92.91 -26.39
CA ALA A 33 -0.71 92.45 -25.34
C ALA A 33 -1.18 91.01 -25.60
N ARG A 34 -1.49 90.69 -26.86
CA ARG A 34 -1.85 89.34 -27.29
C ARG A 34 -0.71 88.35 -27.08
N ILE A 35 0.51 88.67 -27.53
CA ILE A 35 1.69 87.82 -27.35
C ILE A 35 1.98 87.59 -25.86
N ARG A 36 1.82 88.62 -25.01
CA ARG A 36 1.99 88.47 -23.55
C ARG A 36 0.94 87.54 -22.93
N ALA A 37 -0.31 87.60 -23.41
CA ALA A 37 -1.37 86.72 -22.96
C ALA A 37 -1.13 85.26 -23.42
N GLU A 38 -0.72 85.06 -24.67
CA GLU A 38 -0.33 83.76 -25.22
C GLU A 38 0.86 83.16 -24.44
N LEU A 39 1.90 83.95 -24.16
CA LEU A 39 3.04 83.51 -23.34
C LEU A 39 2.64 83.14 -21.90
N ALA A 40 1.75 83.90 -21.28
CA ALA A 40 1.25 83.59 -19.93
C ALA A 40 0.43 82.28 -19.93
N HIS A 41 -0.37 82.05 -20.98
CA HIS A 41 -1.12 80.81 -21.15
C HIS A 41 -0.19 79.60 -21.34
N GLU A 42 0.81 79.71 -22.21
CA GLU A 42 1.81 78.66 -22.44
C GLU A 42 2.59 78.34 -21.15
N ARG A 43 2.99 79.36 -20.39
CA ARG A 43 3.64 79.16 -19.08
C ARG A 43 2.75 78.41 -18.09
N ALA A 44 1.46 78.72 -18.04
CA ALA A 44 0.51 78.01 -17.19
C ALA A 44 0.30 76.56 -17.65
N LEU A 45 0.22 76.33 -18.95
CA LEU A 45 0.10 74.99 -19.54
C LEU A 45 1.33 74.13 -19.22
N VAL A 46 2.54 74.68 -19.38
CA VAL A 46 3.80 73.99 -19.05
C VAL A 46 3.86 73.63 -17.57
N GLN A 47 3.48 74.55 -16.67
CA GLN A 47 3.43 74.26 -15.22
C GLN A 47 2.42 73.14 -14.90
N GLN A 48 1.25 73.15 -15.54
CA GLN A 48 0.26 72.08 -15.36
C GLN A 48 0.77 70.73 -15.90
N MET A 49 1.42 70.72 -17.06
CA MET A 49 2.02 69.51 -17.62
C MET A 49 3.13 68.96 -16.72
N GLN A 50 3.95 69.82 -16.11
CA GLN A 50 4.96 69.41 -15.14
C GLN A 50 4.34 68.76 -13.90
N LEU A 51 3.32 69.40 -13.31
CA LEU A 51 2.60 68.85 -12.15
C LEU A 51 1.96 67.49 -12.46
N ASN A 52 1.26 67.38 -13.61
CA ASN A 52 0.67 66.11 -14.05
C ASN A 52 1.74 65.02 -14.23
N ARG A 53 2.89 65.38 -14.81
CA ARG A 53 3.98 64.43 -15.03
C ARG A 53 4.66 63.98 -13.74
N GLU A 54 4.84 64.89 -12.78
CA GLU A 54 5.33 64.53 -11.44
C GLU A 54 4.37 63.61 -10.70
N GLN A 55 3.07 63.83 -10.85
CA GLN A 55 2.04 62.96 -10.29
C GLN A 55 2.09 61.55 -10.91
N GLU A 56 2.14 61.45 -12.24
CA GLU A 56 2.28 60.17 -12.96
C GLU A 56 3.54 59.41 -12.52
N LEU A 57 4.66 60.11 -12.31
CA LEU A 57 5.90 59.51 -11.83
C LEU A 57 5.78 58.93 -10.42
N ARG A 58 5.12 59.65 -9.51
CA ARG A 58 4.86 59.16 -8.14
C ARG A 58 3.97 57.91 -8.19
N ASP A 59 2.94 57.92 -9.03
CA ASP A 59 2.04 56.78 -9.19
C ASP A 59 2.77 55.57 -9.79
N MET A 60 3.64 55.78 -10.78
CA MET A 60 4.45 54.72 -11.39
C MET A 60 5.48 54.15 -10.41
N SER A 61 6.12 54.99 -9.59
CA SER A 61 7.03 54.54 -8.53
C SER A 61 6.29 53.73 -7.45
N ALA A 62 5.08 54.16 -7.04
CA ALA A 62 4.25 53.41 -6.11
C ALA A 62 3.85 52.04 -6.69
N ARG A 63 3.47 51.99 -7.98
CA ARG A 63 3.17 50.73 -8.69
C ARG A 63 4.38 49.81 -8.76
N GLU A 64 5.58 50.34 -9.01
CA GLU A 64 6.82 49.54 -9.00
C GLU A 64 7.06 48.92 -7.61
N LEU A 65 6.90 49.71 -6.54
CA LEU A 65 7.08 49.23 -5.16
C LEU A 65 6.04 48.16 -4.79
N HIS A 66 4.78 48.34 -5.22
CA HIS A 66 3.76 47.31 -5.08
C HIS A 66 4.08 46.04 -5.87
N ALA A 67 4.58 46.16 -7.11
CA ALA A 67 5.00 45.01 -7.91
C ALA A 67 6.20 44.28 -7.29
N GLN A 68 7.16 45.00 -6.71
CA GLN A 68 8.31 44.43 -6.01
C GLN A 68 7.89 43.68 -4.75
N SER A 69 6.97 44.24 -3.96
CA SER A 69 6.45 43.56 -2.77
C SER A 69 5.63 42.32 -3.13
N ALA A 70 4.78 42.40 -4.16
CA ALA A 70 4.04 41.25 -4.68
C ALA A 70 4.99 40.14 -5.20
N LEU A 71 6.05 40.51 -5.91
CA LEU A 71 7.06 39.57 -6.39
C LEU A 71 7.78 38.87 -5.22
N ALA A 72 8.19 39.62 -4.19
CA ALA A 72 8.85 39.04 -3.01
C ALA A 72 7.92 38.08 -2.26
N ALA A 73 6.65 38.45 -2.07
CA ALA A 73 5.66 37.58 -1.45
C ALA A 73 5.44 36.29 -2.25
N SER A 74 5.34 36.39 -3.59
CA SER A 74 5.18 35.23 -4.45
C SER A 74 6.43 34.33 -4.49
N GLN A 75 7.64 34.90 -4.44
CA GLN A 75 8.89 34.13 -4.32
C GLN A 75 8.96 33.33 -3.02
N LEU A 76 8.64 33.98 -1.89
CA LEU A 76 8.58 33.31 -0.59
C LEU A 76 7.54 32.17 -0.59
N ARG A 77 6.40 32.39 -1.27
CA ARG A 77 5.37 31.35 -1.40
C ARG A 77 5.84 30.17 -2.26
N VAL A 78 6.61 30.42 -3.32
CA VAL A 78 7.25 29.36 -4.13
C VAL A 78 8.22 28.54 -3.29
N GLU A 79 9.06 29.19 -2.49
CA GLU A 79 10.01 28.48 -1.60
C GLU A 79 9.27 27.58 -0.59
N GLN A 80 8.21 28.09 0.04
CA GLN A 80 7.37 27.30 0.95
C GLN A 80 6.72 26.11 0.25
N LEU A 81 6.16 26.31 -0.95
CA LEU A 81 5.54 25.22 -1.72
C LEU A 81 6.57 24.20 -2.20
N SER A 82 7.78 24.65 -2.55
CA SER A 82 8.88 23.77 -2.95
C SER A 82 9.32 22.87 -1.79
N ALA A 83 9.45 23.42 -0.58
CA ALA A 83 9.72 22.64 0.63
C ALA A 83 8.60 21.63 0.92
N LEU A 84 7.34 22.06 0.87
CA LEU A 84 6.19 21.15 1.06
C LEU A 84 6.20 20.00 0.04
N VAL A 85 6.40 20.29 -1.24
CA VAL A 85 6.47 19.26 -2.30
C VAL A 85 7.65 18.31 -2.06
N HIS A 86 8.79 18.81 -1.59
CA HIS A 86 9.92 17.97 -1.21
C HIS A 86 9.56 17.00 -0.08
N ASP A 87 8.94 17.50 0.99
CA ASP A 87 8.49 16.68 2.13
C ASP A 87 7.48 15.62 1.67
N MET A 88 6.46 16.00 0.89
CA MET A 88 5.46 15.08 0.34
C MET A 88 6.10 14.01 -0.58
N ARG A 89 7.14 14.36 -1.32
CA ARG A 89 7.91 13.39 -2.13
C ARG A 89 8.68 12.41 -1.26
N SER A 90 9.25 12.87 -0.14
CA SER A 90 9.90 12.00 0.84
C SER A 90 8.90 11.03 1.45
N GLU A 91 7.76 11.53 1.94
CA GLU A 91 6.68 10.69 2.49
C GLU A 91 6.18 9.66 1.47
N LEU A 92 6.10 10.02 0.18
CA LEU A 92 5.76 9.08 -0.89
C LEU A 92 6.80 7.98 -1.10
N ILE A 93 8.09 8.28 -0.88
CA ILE A 93 9.15 7.28 -0.93
C ILE A 93 9.00 6.34 0.27
N ASP A 94 8.80 6.88 1.47
CA ASP A 94 8.61 6.11 2.69
C ASP A 94 7.40 5.16 2.56
N LEU A 95 6.24 5.67 2.14
CA LEU A 95 5.05 4.85 1.87
C LEU A 95 5.29 3.76 0.80
N ARG A 96 6.11 4.02 -0.22
CA ARG A 96 6.49 2.98 -1.21
C ARG A 96 7.37 1.91 -0.58
N THR A 97 8.31 2.29 0.29
CA THR A 97 9.15 1.32 1.00
C THR A 97 8.32 0.47 1.95
N GLU A 98 7.42 1.08 2.73
CA GLU A 98 6.49 0.37 3.62
C GLU A 98 5.57 -0.59 2.86
N LYS A 99 5.03 -0.16 1.71
CA LYS A 99 4.27 -1.06 0.82
C LYS A 99 5.12 -2.26 0.39
N GLY A 100 6.37 -2.02 0.00
CA GLY A 100 7.31 -3.08 -0.35
C GLY A 100 7.56 -4.07 0.78
N GLU A 101 7.65 -3.61 2.03
CA GLU A 101 7.77 -4.49 3.19
C GLU A 101 6.51 -5.30 3.46
N VAL A 102 5.33 -4.69 3.37
CA VAL A 102 4.06 -5.40 3.59
C VAL A 102 3.83 -6.46 2.53
N VAL A 103 4.18 -6.20 1.26
CA VAL A 103 4.16 -7.23 0.20
C VAL A 103 5.03 -8.42 0.58
N LYS A 104 6.28 -8.19 0.99
CA LYS A 104 7.17 -9.29 1.41
C LYS A 104 6.58 -10.09 2.57
N ARG A 105 5.99 -9.42 3.56
CA ARG A 105 5.34 -10.08 4.72
C ARG A 105 4.08 -10.85 4.33
N LEU A 106 3.35 -10.37 3.32
CA LEU A 106 2.17 -11.03 2.76
C LEU A 106 2.57 -12.27 1.96
N ASP A 107 3.57 -12.16 1.09
CA ASP A 107 4.06 -13.28 0.29
C ASP A 107 4.63 -14.39 1.18
N ALA A 108 5.40 -14.04 2.21
CA ALA A 108 5.86 -15.02 3.21
C ALA A 108 4.70 -15.76 3.90
N ALA A 109 3.62 -15.05 4.28
CA ALA A 109 2.44 -15.68 4.86
C ALA A 109 1.69 -16.57 3.86
N ARG A 110 1.64 -16.19 2.58
CA ARG A 110 1.06 -17.02 1.52
C ARG A 110 1.84 -18.32 1.35
N GLU A 111 3.17 -18.25 1.36
CA GLU A 111 4.03 -19.44 1.28
C GLU A 111 3.83 -20.36 2.48
N GLU A 112 3.81 -19.81 3.70
CA GLU A 112 3.54 -20.58 4.93
C GLU A 112 2.17 -21.28 4.87
N TYR A 113 1.13 -20.57 4.44
CA TYR A 113 -0.22 -21.13 4.27
C TYR A 113 -0.24 -22.26 3.25
N LEU A 114 0.38 -22.07 2.07
CA LEU A 114 0.45 -23.09 1.02
C LEU A 114 1.23 -24.32 1.48
N ASN A 115 2.32 -24.14 2.22
CA ASN A 115 3.11 -25.24 2.77
C ASN A 115 2.30 -26.06 3.78
N MET A 116 1.57 -25.40 4.69
CA MET A 116 0.68 -26.07 5.63
C MET A 116 -0.49 -26.78 4.93
N GLN A 117 -1.02 -26.21 3.84
CA GLN A 117 -2.04 -26.86 3.03
C GLN A 117 -1.54 -28.18 2.44
N ARG A 118 -0.33 -28.18 1.87
CA ARG A 118 0.32 -29.38 1.31
C ARG A 118 0.57 -30.44 2.37
N MET A 119 1.11 -30.06 3.53
CA MET A 119 1.30 -31.00 4.64
C MET A 119 -0.02 -31.59 5.15
N ASN A 120 -1.08 -30.78 5.22
CA ASN A 120 -2.40 -31.25 5.64
C ASN A 120 -2.96 -32.27 4.61
N ALA A 121 -2.84 -32.00 3.32
CA ALA A 121 -3.24 -32.94 2.27
C ALA A 121 -2.50 -34.28 2.39
N GLN A 122 -1.16 -34.24 2.51
CA GLN A 122 -0.35 -35.45 2.71
C GLN A 122 -0.72 -36.21 4.00
N SER A 123 -0.99 -35.49 5.09
CA SER A 123 -1.40 -36.11 6.35
C SER A 123 -2.77 -36.79 6.24
N ARG A 124 -3.73 -36.20 5.50
CA ARG A 124 -5.05 -36.78 5.26
C ARG A 124 -4.96 -38.04 4.40
N GLU A 125 -4.17 -38.01 3.33
CA GLU A 125 -3.89 -39.20 2.53
C GLU A 125 -3.32 -40.33 3.39
N ARG A 126 -2.35 -40.00 4.26
CA ARG A 126 -1.76 -40.99 5.16
C ARG A 126 -2.77 -41.55 6.18
N ILE A 127 -3.66 -40.72 6.71
CA ILE A 127 -4.74 -41.17 7.61
C ILE A 127 -5.65 -42.15 6.87
N ILE A 128 -6.09 -41.80 5.66
CA ILE A 128 -6.95 -42.67 4.83
C ILE A 128 -6.25 -44.02 4.56
N GLU A 129 -4.96 -44.02 4.24
CA GLU A 129 -4.18 -45.25 4.07
C GLU A 129 -4.16 -46.11 5.34
N LEU A 130 -3.96 -45.48 6.50
CA LEU A 130 -3.89 -46.18 7.79
C LEU A 130 -5.26 -46.72 8.21
N GLU A 131 -6.34 -45.95 8.01
CA GLU A 131 -7.72 -46.39 8.25
C GLU A 131 -8.07 -47.59 7.35
N ALA A 132 -7.70 -47.55 6.07
CA ALA A 132 -7.90 -48.66 5.15
C ALA A 132 -7.13 -49.93 5.58
N LYS A 133 -5.89 -49.77 6.05
CA LYS A 133 -5.10 -50.89 6.60
C LYS A 133 -5.74 -51.45 7.87
N GLN A 134 -6.22 -50.59 8.77
CA GLN A 134 -6.89 -51.00 10.00
C GLN A 134 -8.20 -51.74 9.69
N ALA A 135 -8.99 -51.28 8.73
CA ALA A 135 -10.22 -51.93 8.32
C ALA A 135 -9.96 -53.34 7.77
N ARG A 136 -8.92 -53.50 6.93
CA ARG A 136 -8.50 -54.83 6.44
C ARG A 136 -8.08 -55.76 7.57
N GLN A 137 -7.28 -55.26 8.52
CA GLN A 137 -6.87 -56.06 9.68
C GLN A 137 -8.07 -56.47 10.53
N LYS A 138 -9.00 -55.55 10.83
CA LYS A 138 -10.23 -55.86 11.56
C LYS A 138 -11.04 -56.96 10.87
N SER A 139 -11.22 -56.87 9.55
CA SER A 139 -11.92 -57.91 8.78
C SER A 139 -11.25 -59.28 8.92
N LEU A 140 -9.92 -59.35 8.82
CA LEU A 140 -9.18 -60.61 9.01
C LEU A 140 -9.37 -61.16 10.43
N HIS A 141 -9.33 -60.29 11.45
CA HIS A 141 -9.54 -60.70 12.85
C HIS A 141 -10.98 -61.17 13.08
N ASP A 142 -11.98 -60.51 12.50
CA ASP A 142 -13.39 -60.90 12.60
C ASP A 142 -13.64 -62.26 11.92
N GLU A 143 -12.99 -62.54 10.80
CA GLU A 143 -13.02 -63.86 10.14
C GLU A 143 -12.39 -64.95 11.02
N GLU A 144 -11.26 -64.67 11.67
CA GLU A 144 -10.62 -65.58 12.62
C GLU A 144 -11.50 -65.83 13.85
N ILE A 145 -12.10 -64.78 14.42
CA ILE A 145 -13.07 -64.90 15.52
C ILE A 145 -14.27 -65.74 15.07
N LEU A 146 -14.77 -65.57 13.84
CA LEU A 146 -15.87 -66.37 13.31
C LEU A 146 -15.48 -67.85 13.18
N LYS A 147 -14.28 -68.15 12.69
CA LYS A 147 -13.74 -69.53 12.63
C LYS A 147 -13.67 -70.14 14.03
N ILE A 148 -13.14 -69.40 15.00
CA ILE A 148 -13.06 -69.85 16.41
C ILE A 148 -14.45 -70.05 17.00
N ARG A 149 -15.39 -69.12 16.79
CA ARG A 149 -16.78 -69.26 17.27
C ARG A 149 -17.45 -70.48 16.66
N LYS A 150 -17.32 -70.72 15.35
CA LYS A 150 -17.85 -71.93 14.69
C LYS A 150 -17.25 -73.21 15.30
N ALA A 151 -15.95 -73.22 15.57
CA ALA A 151 -15.30 -74.33 16.26
C ALA A 151 -15.84 -74.52 17.69
N MET A 152 -16.05 -73.45 18.45
CA MET A 152 -16.65 -73.48 19.79
C MET A 152 -18.11 -73.94 19.79
N THR A 153 -18.94 -73.49 18.84
CA THR A 153 -20.33 -73.93 18.71
C THR A 153 -20.40 -75.38 18.28
N GLY A 154 -19.51 -75.83 17.37
CA GLY A 154 -19.35 -77.25 17.05
C GLY A 154 -19.02 -78.07 18.30
N ALA A 155 -18.03 -77.65 19.09
CA ALA A 155 -17.68 -78.27 20.36
C ALA A 155 -18.84 -78.22 21.39
N SER A 156 -19.62 -77.14 21.42
CA SER A 156 -20.75 -76.98 22.34
C SER A 156 -21.98 -77.80 21.93
N SER A 157 -22.26 -77.94 20.63
CA SER A 157 -23.30 -78.85 20.12
C SER A 157 -22.95 -80.30 20.41
N ILE A 158 -21.66 -80.66 20.33
CA ILE A 158 -21.16 -81.96 20.80
C ILE A 158 -21.45 -82.10 22.31
N MET A 159 -21.11 -81.11 23.14
CA MET A 159 -21.43 -81.10 24.58
C MET A 159 -22.95 -81.13 24.90
N ALA A 160 -23.81 -80.61 24.01
CA ALA A 160 -25.26 -80.59 24.18
C ALA A 160 -25.93 -81.91 23.78
N LEU A 161 -25.44 -82.55 22.71
CA LEU A 161 -25.80 -83.94 22.35
C LEU A 161 -25.44 -84.92 23.48
N ILE A 162 -24.35 -84.65 24.18
CA ILE A 162 -23.89 -85.43 25.35
C ILE A 162 -24.75 -85.16 26.60
N ARG A 163 -25.43 -84.00 26.70
CA ARG A 163 -26.29 -83.63 27.85
C ARG A 163 -27.76 -84.09 27.73
N GLY A 164 -28.19 -84.60 26.58
CA GLY A 164 -29.55 -85.09 26.34
C GLY A 164 -29.86 -86.49 26.89
N HIS A 165 -28.91 -87.12 27.59
CA HIS A 165 -29.13 -88.36 28.34
C HIS A 165 -28.69 -88.13 29.79
N ASP A 166 -29.71 -87.89 30.61
CA ASP A 166 -29.76 -87.89 32.07
C ASP A 166 -28.43 -87.84 32.84
N GLY A 167 -28.17 -86.65 33.40
CA GLY A 167 -27.88 -86.47 34.82
C GLY A 167 -26.66 -87.15 35.42
N ALA A 168 -25.69 -86.30 35.78
CA ALA A 168 -24.63 -86.52 36.78
C ALA A 168 -23.42 -87.38 36.37
N THR A 169 -22.37 -86.70 35.91
CA THR A 169 -20.98 -86.81 36.40
C THR A 169 -20.10 -85.86 35.57
N ASP A 170 -19.07 -85.27 36.16
CA ASP A 170 -18.10 -84.37 35.52
C ASP A 170 -17.39 -85.10 34.34
N PRO A 171 -17.68 -84.80 33.05
CA PRO A 171 -17.24 -85.64 31.94
C PRO A 171 -16.28 -84.93 30.99
N GLY A 172 -15.68 -83.79 31.40
CA GLY A 172 -14.88 -82.95 30.52
C GLY A 172 -13.61 -83.59 29.96
N TYR A 173 -13.12 -84.66 30.60
CA TYR A 173 -11.92 -85.38 30.17
C TYR A 173 -12.28 -86.67 29.41
N ASP A 174 -13.22 -87.47 29.93
CA ASP A 174 -13.64 -88.73 29.30
C ASP A 174 -14.45 -88.51 28.01
N ALA A 175 -15.22 -87.42 27.89
CA ALA A 175 -16.01 -87.15 26.68
C ALA A 175 -15.15 -86.70 25.48
N VAL A 176 -14.04 -85.98 25.72
CA VAL A 176 -13.08 -85.62 24.66
C VAL A 176 -12.35 -86.87 24.16
N VAL A 177 -12.04 -87.80 25.07
CA VAL A 177 -11.48 -89.12 24.75
C VAL A 177 -12.50 -89.97 23.97
N ASP A 178 -13.77 -89.98 24.36
CA ASP A 178 -14.84 -90.72 23.66
C ASP A 178 -15.19 -90.13 22.29
N THR A 179 -15.18 -88.81 22.10
CA THR A 179 -15.38 -88.23 20.75
C THR A 179 -14.17 -88.43 19.85
N LEU A 180 -12.95 -88.44 20.40
CA LEU A 180 -11.76 -88.85 19.64
C LEU A 180 -11.84 -90.34 19.26
N LEU A 181 -12.35 -91.21 20.15
CA LEU A 181 -12.68 -92.61 19.86
C LEU A 181 -13.85 -92.76 18.87
N GLN A 182 -14.84 -91.86 18.85
CA GLN A 182 -16.00 -91.91 17.95
C GLN A 182 -15.68 -91.45 16.52
N VAL A 183 -14.85 -90.41 16.39
CA VAL A 183 -14.29 -90.01 15.08
C VAL A 183 -13.32 -91.07 14.56
N TYR A 184 -12.62 -91.75 15.46
CA TYR A 184 -11.74 -92.86 15.15
C TYR A 184 -12.50 -94.15 14.75
N THR A 185 -13.59 -94.52 15.45
CA THR A 185 -14.48 -95.63 15.08
C THR A 185 -15.33 -95.35 13.83
N GLY A 186 -15.69 -94.09 13.58
CA GLY A 186 -16.31 -93.65 12.32
C GLY A 186 -15.40 -93.83 11.10
N ASN A 187 -14.08 -93.72 11.26
CA ASN A 187 -13.08 -94.03 10.24
C ASN A 187 -12.64 -95.51 10.22
N MET A 188 -13.09 -96.30 11.20
CA MET A 188 -12.81 -97.74 11.37
C MET A 188 -14.10 -98.58 11.29
N GLN A 189 -15.04 -98.25 10.39
CA GLN A 189 -16.29 -99.02 10.20
C GLN A 189 -16.10 -100.49 9.75
N TYR A 190 -14.87 -101.03 9.72
CA TYR A 190 -14.55 -102.42 9.42
C TYR A 190 -13.46 -103.02 10.34
N ALA A 191 -13.43 -102.69 11.63
CA ALA A 191 -12.52 -103.34 12.58
C ALA A 191 -13.23 -103.89 13.84
N ASP A 192 -12.85 -105.11 14.18
CA ASP A 192 -13.41 -106.00 15.20
C ASP A 192 -13.31 -105.40 16.64
N PRO A 193 -14.39 -105.36 17.44
CA PRO A 193 -14.44 -104.66 18.72
C PRO A 193 -13.59 -105.24 19.86
N GLU A 194 -12.88 -106.37 19.67
CA GLU A 194 -12.01 -106.99 20.69
C GLU A 194 -10.50 -106.88 20.40
N ALA A 195 -10.07 -106.17 19.36
CA ALA A 195 -8.65 -106.00 19.06
C ALA A 195 -7.99 -104.91 19.93
N PRO A 196 -6.83 -105.17 20.58
CA PRO A 196 -6.14 -104.16 21.37
C PRO A 196 -5.67 -102.99 20.48
N LEU A 197 -5.85 -101.77 20.97
CA LEU A 197 -5.43 -100.51 20.34
C LEU A 197 -4.00 -100.63 19.76
N ARG A 198 -3.85 -100.40 18.45
CA ARG A 198 -2.51 -100.31 17.84
C ARG A 198 -1.87 -98.99 18.28
N ARG A 199 -0.60 -99.04 18.70
CA ARG A 199 0.15 -97.86 19.21
C ARG A 199 0.08 -96.64 18.30
N GLU A 200 0.04 -96.87 16.99
CA GLU A 200 0.08 -95.88 15.91
C GLU A 200 -1.05 -94.83 15.99
N ASP A 201 -2.21 -95.20 16.53
CA ASP A 201 -3.39 -94.32 16.58
C ASP A 201 -3.45 -93.46 17.84
N ASN A 202 -2.93 -94.01 18.96
CA ASN A 202 -2.65 -93.21 20.15
C ASN A 202 -1.57 -92.15 19.85
N ASP A 203 -0.58 -92.49 19.02
CA ASP A 203 0.47 -91.55 18.61
C ASP A 203 -0.09 -90.41 17.73
N LEU A 204 -1.10 -90.68 16.90
CA LEU A 204 -1.77 -89.65 16.09
C LEU A 204 -2.56 -88.65 16.94
N LEU A 205 -3.29 -89.15 17.95
CA LEU A 205 -4.06 -88.33 18.89
C LEU A 205 -3.15 -87.47 19.78
N LEU A 206 -2.06 -88.06 20.29
CA LEU A 206 -1.03 -87.33 21.01
C LEU A 206 -0.36 -86.27 20.11
N GLY A 207 -0.15 -86.57 18.83
CA GLY A 207 0.34 -85.62 17.83
C GLY A 207 -0.58 -84.40 17.63
N ARG A 208 -1.90 -84.61 17.59
CA ARG A 208 -2.89 -83.53 17.45
C ARG A 208 -2.99 -82.66 18.71
N ILE A 209 -2.93 -83.26 19.90
CA ILE A 209 -2.90 -82.53 21.17
C ILE A 209 -1.61 -81.71 21.28
N ALA A 210 -0.48 -82.28 20.88
CA ALA A 210 0.80 -81.56 20.85
C ALA A 210 0.77 -80.38 19.85
N SER A 211 0.09 -80.50 18.70
CA SER A 211 -0.04 -79.39 17.74
C SER A 211 -0.90 -78.26 18.30
N LEU A 212 -2.06 -78.57 18.89
CA LEU A 212 -2.95 -77.57 19.49
C LEU A 212 -2.33 -76.87 20.70
N ALA A 213 -1.57 -77.60 21.54
CA ALA A 213 -0.82 -76.99 22.63
C ALA A 213 0.24 -76.01 22.09
N ARG A 214 0.90 -76.35 20.98
CA ARG A 214 1.87 -75.49 20.32
C ARG A 214 1.22 -74.24 19.72
N ASP A 215 0.04 -74.36 19.13
CA ASP A 215 -0.74 -73.23 18.58
C ASP A 215 -1.24 -72.29 19.68
N ILE A 216 -1.60 -72.81 20.85
CA ILE A 216 -1.95 -71.98 22.01
C ILE A 216 -0.73 -71.23 22.52
N ASP A 217 0.44 -71.87 22.56
CA ASP A 217 1.67 -71.22 22.98
C ASP A 217 2.14 -70.14 21.99
N THR A 218 1.96 -70.34 20.67
CA THR A 218 2.24 -69.30 19.68
C THR A 218 1.30 -68.11 19.83
N LEU A 219 -0.02 -68.34 19.95
CA LEU A 219 -1.00 -67.28 20.17
C LEU A 219 -0.76 -66.50 21.49
N ARG A 220 -0.30 -67.17 22.55
CA ARG A 220 0.10 -66.50 23.80
C ARG A 220 1.28 -65.57 23.60
N ARG A 221 2.29 -66.00 22.85
CA ARG A 221 3.47 -65.16 22.51
C ARG A 221 3.08 -63.98 21.63
N GLU A 222 2.23 -64.19 20.63
CA GLU A 222 1.70 -63.13 19.78
C GLU A 222 0.90 -62.10 20.58
N ASN A 223 0.03 -62.55 21.49
CA ASN A 223 -0.73 -61.66 22.37
C ASN A 223 0.19 -60.86 23.30
N SER A 224 1.25 -61.47 23.83
CA SER A 224 2.26 -60.73 24.60
C SER A 224 3.00 -59.69 23.76
N SER A 225 3.32 -59.99 22.49
CA SER A 225 3.95 -59.05 21.56
C SER A 225 3.06 -57.85 21.28
N LEU A 226 1.78 -58.09 20.99
CA LEU A 226 0.80 -57.04 20.73
C LEU A 226 0.54 -56.14 21.95
N LYS A 227 0.57 -56.71 23.17
CA LYS A 227 0.50 -55.92 24.41
C LYS A 227 1.70 -55.00 24.57
N GLU A 228 2.88 -55.47 24.20
CA GLU A 228 4.11 -54.67 24.27
C GLU A 228 4.13 -53.57 23.21
N GLU A 229 3.74 -53.87 21.96
CA GLU A 229 3.56 -52.85 20.91
C GLU A 229 2.55 -51.78 21.31
N ARG A 230 1.43 -52.18 21.93
CA ARG A 230 0.44 -51.24 22.46
C ARG A 230 1.03 -50.33 23.53
N ARG A 231 1.84 -50.85 24.44
CA ARG A 231 2.54 -50.04 25.47
C ARG A 231 3.49 -49.04 24.83
N ILE A 232 4.31 -49.48 23.86
CA ILE A 232 5.25 -48.61 23.14
C ILE A 232 4.50 -47.47 22.43
N LEU A 233 3.37 -47.76 21.78
CA LEU A 233 2.54 -46.75 21.12
C LEU A 233 1.91 -45.78 22.12
N GLN A 234 1.42 -46.27 23.27
CA GLN A 234 0.89 -45.42 24.35
C GLN A 234 1.97 -44.48 24.90
N ASP A 235 3.18 -44.98 25.17
CA ASP A 235 4.30 -44.15 25.63
C ASP A 235 4.74 -43.11 24.59
N ARG A 236 4.58 -43.42 23.29
CA ARG A 236 4.86 -42.47 22.22
C ARG A 236 3.81 -41.37 22.14
N ILE A 237 2.53 -41.70 22.34
CA ILE A 237 1.45 -40.70 22.42
C ILE A 237 1.68 -39.76 23.60
N VAL A 238 1.95 -40.29 24.79
CA VAL A 238 2.21 -39.47 26.00
C VAL A 238 3.40 -38.54 25.78
N ARG A 239 4.48 -39.03 25.16
CA ARG A 239 5.64 -38.19 24.82
C ARG A 239 5.29 -37.09 23.81
N LEU A 240 4.55 -37.40 22.76
CA LEU A 240 4.10 -36.42 21.77
C LEU A 240 3.16 -35.36 22.37
N GLU A 241 2.24 -35.76 23.24
CA GLU A 241 1.36 -34.83 23.97
C GLU A 241 2.18 -33.91 24.89
N SER A 242 3.17 -34.47 25.61
CA SER A 242 4.06 -33.68 26.47
C SER A 242 4.93 -32.69 25.67
N LEU A 243 5.42 -33.10 24.49
CA LEU A 243 6.16 -32.23 23.57
C LEU A 243 5.25 -31.12 23.02
N THR A 244 4.02 -31.47 22.64
CA THR A 244 3.04 -30.51 22.15
C THR A 244 2.73 -29.45 23.21
N ARG A 245 2.53 -29.85 24.48
CA ARG A 245 2.33 -28.91 25.60
C ARG A 245 3.53 -27.99 25.82
N LYS A 246 4.75 -28.53 25.82
CA LYS A 246 5.98 -27.74 25.97
C LYS A 246 6.18 -26.73 24.83
N VAL A 247 5.85 -27.14 23.60
CA VAL A 247 5.93 -26.28 22.41
C VAL A 247 4.87 -25.17 22.45
N THR A 248 3.67 -25.46 22.96
CA THR A 248 2.65 -24.42 23.20
C THR A 248 3.00 -23.46 24.34
N GLU A 249 3.63 -23.94 25.42
CA GLU A 249 4.11 -23.11 26.54
C GLU A 249 5.27 -22.18 26.14
N GLN A 250 6.07 -22.57 25.15
CA GLN A 250 7.15 -21.76 24.57
C GLN A 250 6.68 -20.79 23.47
N GLY A 251 5.37 -20.69 23.22
CA GLY A 251 4.82 -19.76 22.21
C GLY A 251 5.04 -20.18 20.75
N LEU A 252 5.70 -21.32 20.50
CA LEU A 252 5.91 -21.90 19.17
C LEU A 252 4.70 -22.75 18.78
N VAL A 253 3.51 -22.16 18.74
CA VAL A 253 2.32 -22.85 18.25
C VAL A 253 2.51 -23.08 16.75
N ALA A 254 2.62 -24.34 16.31
CA ALA A 254 2.43 -24.67 14.90
C ALA A 254 1.06 -24.14 14.48
N PRO A 255 0.98 -23.09 13.65
CA PRO A 255 -0.26 -22.37 13.44
C PRO A 255 -1.30 -23.31 12.82
N SER A 256 -2.49 -23.38 13.42
CA SER A 256 -3.59 -24.11 12.78
C SER A 256 -3.92 -23.46 11.43
N MET A 257 -4.37 -24.25 10.46
CA MET A 257 -4.74 -23.74 9.13
C MET A 257 -5.71 -22.55 9.19
N LYS A 258 -6.65 -22.58 10.13
CA LYS A 258 -7.60 -21.49 10.38
C LYS A 258 -6.91 -20.21 10.87
N LEU A 259 -5.89 -20.34 11.71
CA LEU A 259 -5.13 -19.21 12.22
C LEU A 259 -4.28 -18.57 11.11
N LEU A 260 -3.65 -19.38 10.24
CA LEU A 260 -2.90 -18.88 9.09
C LEU A 260 -3.79 -18.18 8.07
N MET A 261 -4.99 -18.70 7.81
CA MET A 261 -5.96 -18.01 6.96
C MET A 261 -6.34 -16.64 7.53
N ALA A 262 -6.65 -16.56 8.82
CA ALA A 262 -7.01 -15.30 9.46
C ALA A 262 -5.85 -14.28 9.40
N GLN A 263 -4.61 -14.74 9.63
CA GLN A 263 -3.41 -13.90 9.50
C GLN A 263 -3.16 -13.46 8.04
N LEU A 264 -3.43 -14.33 7.07
CA LEU A 264 -3.32 -13.99 5.65
C LEU A 264 -4.35 -12.91 5.27
N GLU A 265 -5.61 -13.09 5.66
CA GLU A 265 -6.68 -12.13 5.42
C GLU A 265 -6.39 -10.76 6.06
N GLU A 266 -5.87 -10.74 7.29
CA GLU A 266 -5.45 -9.50 7.96
C GLU A 266 -4.33 -8.79 7.21
N LYS A 267 -3.31 -9.53 6.74
CA LYS A 267 -2.21 -8.96 5.94
C LYS A 267 -2.68 -8.48 4.57
N GLU A 268 -3.64 -9.16 3.93
CA GLU A 268 -4.24 -8.70 2.67
C GLU A 268 -5.03 -7.41 2.85
N GLN A 269 -5.77 -7.28 3.97
CA GLN A 269 -6.44 -6.03 4.29
C GLN A 269 -5.44 -4.89 4.56
N ALA A 270 -4.35 -5.16 5.30
CA ALA A 270 -3.30 -4.18 5.54
C ALA A 270 -2.65 -3.71 4.23
N TYR A 271 -2.38 -4.63 3.31
CA TYR A 271 -1.89 -4.31 1.97
C TYR A 271 -2.85 -3.38 1.21
N ARG A 272 -4.15 -3.70 1.15
CA ARG A 272 -5.15 -2.86 0.48
C ARG A 272 -5.21 -1.46 1.07
N ARG A 273 -5.20 -1.33 2.41
CA ARG A 273 -5.18 -0.02 3.08
C ARG A 273 -3.94 0.79 2.70
N GLN A 274 -2.77 0.17 2.60
CA GLN A 274 -1.56 0.84 2.13
C GLN A 274 -1.64 1.26 0.66
N GLU A 275 -2.26 0.47 -0.21
CA GLU A 275 -2.50 0.88 -1.59
C GLU A 275 -3.39 2.13 -1.68
N ASP A 276 -4.47 2.18 -0.92
CA ASP A 276 -5.37 3.33 -0.86
C ASP A 276 -4.67 4.58 -0.32
N MET A 277 -3.86 4.44 0.74
CA MET A 277 -3.07 5.55 1.29
C MET A 277 -2.07 6.08 0.26
N LEU A 278 -1.38 5.19 -0.44
CA LEU A 278 -0.40 5.55 -1.45
C LEU A 278 -1.05 6.24 -2.67
N LEU A 279 -2.25 5.83 -3.06
CA LEU A 279 -3.02 6.51 -4.11
C LEU A 279 -3.38 7.95 -3.70
N LYS A 280 -3.93 8.13 -2.49
CA LYS A 280 -4.27 9.46 -1.95
C LYS A 280 -3.04 10.37 -1.81
N ALA A 281 -1.93 9.82 -1.32
CA ALA A 281 -0.67 10.56 -1.20
C ALA A 281 -0.13 11.00 -2.58
N ARG A 282 -0.30 10.17 -3.62
CA ARG A 282 0.10 10.54 -4.99
C ARG A 282 -0.75 11.67 -5.56
N GLU A 283 -2.06 11.62 -5.35
CA GLU A 283 -2.98 12.66 -5.81
C GLU A 283 -2.69 14.00 -5.15
N THR A 284 -2.50 14.00 -3.82
CA THR A 284 -2.16 15.21 -3.06
C THR A 284 -0.80 15.79 -3.47
N CYS A 285 0.22 14.94 -3.67
CA CYS A 285 1.53 15.39 -4.13
C CYS A 285 1.45 16.02 -5.53
N ARG A 286 0.70 15.44 -6.46
CA ARG A 286 0.49 16.01 -7.80
C ARG A 286 -0.20 17.37 -7.73
N ALA A 287 -1.25 17.49 -6.92
CA ALA A 287 -1.94 18.76 -6.75
C ALA A 287 -1.01 19.85 -6.18
N ALA A 288 -0.11 19.50 -5.26
CA ALA A 288 0.90 20.42 -4.73
C ALA A 288 1.94 20.82 -5.80
N GLU A 289 2.38 19.89 -6.64
CA GLU A 289 3.26 20.16 -7.79
C GLU A 289 2.59 21.11 -8.79
N ASP A 290 1.32 20.88 -9.15
CA ASP A 290 0.57 21.75 -10.07
C ASP A 290 0.42 23.18 -9.51
N MET A 291 0.21 23.32 -8.19
CA MET A 291 0.18 24.62 -7.53
C MET A 291 1.54 25.32 -7.57
N LEU A 292 2.63 24.59 -7.34
CA LEU A 292 3.99 25.11 -7.40
C LEU A 292 4.30 25.62 -8.82
N ASP A 293 4.01 24.83 -9.85
CA ASP A 293 4.19 25.19 -11.26
C ASP A 293 3.43 26.47 -11.62
N ASN A 294 2.18 26.60 -11.16
CA ASN A 294 1.38 27.80 -11.39
C ASN A 294 2.00 29.02 -10.71
N LYS A 295 2.52 28.88 -9.48
CA LYS A 295 3.18 29.98 -8.77
C LYS A 295 4.54 30.35 -9.38
N GLU A 296 5.30 29.40 -9.91
CA GLU A 296 6.51 29.69 -10.66
C GLU A 296 6.24 30.44 -11.97
N ARG A 297 5.13 30.12 -12.66
CA ARG A 297 4.69 30.90 -13.84
C ARG A 297 4.30 32.32 -13.45
N GLU A 298 3.57 32.50 -12.34
CA GLU A 298 3.22 33.81 -11.81
C GLU A 298 4.46 34.64 -11.47
N VAL A 299 5.45 34.06 -10.77
CA VAL A 299 6.72 34.72 -10.47
C VAL A 299 7.46 35.13 -11.74
N ARG A 300 7.50 34.27 -12.77
CA ARG A 300 8.09 34.62 -14.07
C ARG A 300 7.38 35.80 -14.73
N SER A 301 6.05 35.81 -14.72
CA SER A 301 5.25 36.91 -15.25
C SER A 301 5.49 38.21 -14.48
N LEU A 302 5.50 38.17 -13.15
CA LEU A 302 5.79 39.34 -12.31
C LEU A 302 7.19 39.88 -12.56
N LYS A 303 8.22 39.01 -12.69
CA LYS A 303 9.59 39.43 -13.03
C LYS A 303 9.67 40.16 -14.36
N LEU A 304 8.93 39.69 -15.37
CA LEU A 304 8.85 40.34 -16.69
C LEU A 304 8.17 41.71 -16.58
N ALA A 305 7.00 41.77 -15.95
CA ALA A 305 6.27 43.03 -15.76
C ALA A 305 7.11 44.09 -15.01
N LEU A 306 7.88 43.65 -14.01
CA LEU A 306 8.76 44.52 -13.23
C LEU A 306 9.93 45.05 -14.07
N LYS A 307 10.51 44.20 -14.92
CA LYS A 307 11.55 44.61 -15.87
C LYS A 307 11.04 45.68 -16.83
N ASP A 308 9.83 45.50 -17.38
CA ASP A 308 9.23 46.48 -18.28
C ASP A 308 8.93 47.80 -17.57
N LEU A 309 8.38 47.75 -16.35
CA LEU A 309 8.18 48.92 -15.48
C LEU A 309 9.49 49.67 -15.22
N THR A 310 10.56 48.99 -14.85
CA THR A 310 11.87 49.62 -14.61
C THR A 310 12.44 50.25 -15.89
N VAL A 311 12.25 49.65 -17.06
CA VAL A 311 12.66 50.27 -18.35
C VAL A 311 11.86 51.54 -18.61
N THR A 312 10.54 51.51 -18.43
CA THR A 312 9.70 52.70 -18.63
C THR A 312 10.08 53.83 -17.67
N LEU A 313 10.34 53.54 -16.40
CA LEU A 313 10.77 54.54 -15.42
C LEU A 313 12.09 55.21 -15.81
N LYS A 314 13.07 54.43 -16.30
CA LYS A 314 14.33 54.98 -16.83
C LYS A 314 14.11 55.93 -18.01
N GLN A 315 13.25 55.55 -18.95
CA GLN A 315 12.92 56.43 -20.09
C GLN A 315 12.25 57.72 -19.63
N VAL A 316 11.36 57.67 -18.62
CA VAL A 316 10.77 58.88 -18.06
C VAL A 316 11.82 59.75 -17.36
N ASP A 317 12.76 59.15 -16.64
CA ASP A 317 13.86 59.87 -16.00
C ASP A 317 14.79 60.56 -17.00
N GLU A 318 15.10 59.90 -18.12
CA GLU A 318 15.87 60.49 -19.23
C GLU A 318 15.14 61.70 -19.84
N ILE A 319 13.84 61.56 -20.15
CA ILE A 319 13.01 62.67 -20.65
C ILE A 319 12.95 63.82 -19.63
N ARG A 320 12.85 63.51 -18.34
CA ARG A 320 12.86 64.53 -17.28
C ARG A 320 14.21 65.25 -17.21
N GLY A 321 15.30 64.56 -17.48
CA GLY A 321 16.64 65.14 -17.60
C GLY A 321 16.74 66.11 -18.79
N THR A 322 16.25 65.71 -19.96
CA THR A 322 16.26 66.55 -21.16
C THR A 322 15.36 67.78 -21.03
N VAL A 323 14.14 67.62 -20.49
CA VAL A 323 13.23 68.77 -20.24
C VAL A 323 13.85 69.76 -19.27
N ARG A 324 14.50 69.29 -18.18
CA ARG A 324 15.20 70.19 -17.25
C ARG A 324 16.36 70.94 -17.92
N ALA A 325 17.10 70.27 -18.79
CA ALA A 325 18.18 70.91 -19.55
C ALA A 325 17.63 72.00 -20.50
N LEU A 326 16.54 71.71 -21.23
CA LEU A 326 15.88 72.67 -22.13
C LEU A 326 15.39 73.92 -21.38
N ILE A 327 14.73 73.73 -20.22
CA ILE A 327 14.27 74.86 -19.39
C ILE A 327 15.47 75.71 -18.90
N GLN A 328 16.58 75.06 -18.53
CA GLN A 328 17.79 75.78 -18.11
C GLN A 328 18.44 76.56 -19.26
N GLU A 329 18.43 76.04 -20.48
CA GLU A 329 18.89 76.78 -21.66
C GLU A 329 17.99 77.97 -21.98
N GLU A 330 16.67 77.78 -21.94
CA GLU A 330 15.69 78.83 -22.22
C GLU A 330 15.76 79.96 -21.18
N THR A 331 15.80 79.63 -19.89
CA THR A 331 15.97 80.63 -18.82
C THR A 331 17.31 81.38 -18.92
N ARG A 332 18.40 80.71 -19.33
CA ARG A 332 19.67 81.39 -19.63
C ARG A 332 19.54 82.34 -20.82
N ALA A 333 18.87 81.93 -21.89
CA ALA A 333 18.63 82.78 -23.05
C ALA A 333 17.77 84.02 -22.70
N GLU A 334 16.71 83.86 -21.90
CA GLU A 334 15.90 84.97 -21.40
C GLU A 334 16.74 85.97 -20.57
N THR A 335 17.66 85.47 -19.71
CA THR A 335 18.55 86.35 -18.93
C THR A 335 19.61 87.09 -19.76
N LEU A 336 19.98 86.55 -20.93
CA LEU A 336 20.91 87.20 -21.86
C LEU A 336 20.22 88.26 -22.72
N HIS A 337 18.93 88.11 -23.01
CA HIS A 337 18.14 89.08 -23.77
C HIS A 337 17.59 90.24 -22.94
N THR A 338 17.63 90.14 -21.60
CA THR A 338 17.16 91.18 -20.67
C THR A 338 18.30 92.04 -20.09
N LYS A 339 19.55 91.78 -20.47
CA LYS A 339 20.71 92.67 -20.30
C LYS A 339 21.03 93.36 -21.61
#